data_AF-A0A7X8UAB4-F1
#
_entry.id   AF-A0A7X8UAB4-F1
#
_cell.length_a   1.000
_cell.length_b   1.000
_cell.length_c   1.000
_cell.angle_alpha   90.00
_cell.angle_beta   90.00
_cell.angle_gamma   90.00
#
_symmetry.space_group_name_H-M   'P 1'
#
loop_
_entity.id
_entity.type
_entity.pdbx_description
1 polymer ?
#
loop_
_entity_poly.entity_id
_entity_poly.type
_entity_poly.pdbx_seq_one_letter_code
_entity_poly.pdbx_strand_id
1 'polypeptide(L)'
;MAEGNLHSICIAAERGQLKYEVAEAQLITDFGIENDGHAGDWGRQVTCLAWESVKRVNREKNMQIGPGQFAENLLIEGLDLSEAGVGSKLKIGNDAVLEVSQIGKEDHPSVVTRTLGVTLLPYEGLFCRVIHGGHIKKGDMVEVLADV
;
A
#
# COMPACT_ATOMS: atom_id res chain seq x y z
N MET A 1 15.99 -1.86 13.61
CA MET A 1 15.00 -1.09 12.82
C MET A 1 13.69 -1.86 12.91
N ALA A 2 12.54 -1.21 12.74
CA ALA A 2 11.27 -1.95 12.71
C ALA A 2 11.16 -2.65 11.36
N GLU A 3 10.84 -3.94 11.37
CA GLU A 3 10.83 -4.82 10.20
C GLU A 3 9.49 -5.54 10.12
N GLY A 4 8.98 -5.71 8.90
CA GLY A 4 7.79 -6.51 8.59
C GLY A 4 7.97 -7.25 7.28
N ASN A 5 6.87 -7.79 6.76
CA ASN A 5 6.88 -8.53 5.50
C ASN A 5 5.77 -8.05 4.57
N LEU A 6 6.02 -8.11 3.27
CA LEU A 6 5.04 -7.81 2.24
C LEU A 6 4.00 -8.94 2.18
N HIS A 7 2.84 -8.72 2.79
CA HIS A 7 1.78 -9.72 2.90
C HIS A 7 1.11 -9.99 1.56
N SER A 8 0.85 -8.95 0.77
CA SER A 8 0.22 -9.07 -0.54
C SER A 8 0.57 -7.89 -1.44
N ILE A 9 0.56 -8.13 -2.74
CA ILE A 9 0.66 -7.11 -3.79
C ILE A 9 -0.63 -7.17 -4.58
N CYS A 10 -1.28 -6.02 -4.75
CA CYS A 10 -2.56 -5.92 -5.44
C CYS A 10 -2.51 -4.81 -6.50
N ILE A 11 -3.08 -5.09 -7.67
CA ILE A 11 -3.17 -4.13 -8.77
C ILE A 11 -4.59 -4.10 -9.36
N ALA A 12 -4.91 -3.02 -10.05
CA ALA A 12 -6.09 -2.92 -10.91
C ALA A 12 -5.68 -2.18 -12.18
N ALA A 13 -6.04 -2.68 -13.36
CA ALA A 13 -5.65 -2.07 -14.63
C ALA A 13 -6.19 -0.63 -14.80
N GLU A 14 -7.33 -0.33 -14.19
CA GLU A 14 -7.99 0.97 -14.28
C GLU A 14 -8.29 1.56 -12.90
N ARG A 15 -8.35 2.90 -12.83
CA ARG A 15 -8.75 3.61 -11.62
C ARG A 15 -10.24 3.37 -11.32
N GLY A 16 -10.59 3.35 -10.04
CA GLY A 16 -11.98 3.18 -9.61
C GLY A 16 -12.46 1.73 -9.58
N GLN A 17 -11.59 0.76 -9.87
CA GLN A 17 -11.83 -0.67 -9.68
C GLN A 17 -11.19 -1.16 -8.37
N LEU A 18 -11.73 -2.23 -7.80
CA LEU A 18 -11.06 -2.95 -6.72
C LEU A 18 -9.85 -3.70 -7.28
N LYS A 19 -8.79 -3.78 -6.47
CA LYS A 19 -7.55 -4.44 -6.87
C LYS A 19 -7.64 -5.94 -6.63
N TYR A 20 -6.89 -6.71 -7.41
CA TYR A 20 -6.74 -8.15 -7.25
C TYR A 20 -5.29 -8.48 -6.90
N GLU A 21 -5.09 -9.54 -6.12
CA GLU A 21 -3.76 -9.97 -5.67
C GLU A 21 -2.95 -10.58 -6.83
N VAL A 22 -1.66 -10.24 -6.88
CA VAL A 22 -0.64 -10.83 -7.75
C VAL A 22 0.51 -11.36 -6.88
N ALA A 23 1.22 -12.38 -7.37
CA ALA A 23 2.30 -13.03 -6.62
C ALA A 23 3.55 -12.12 -6.50
N GLU A 24 3.82 -11.36 -7.56
CA GLU A 24 4.97 -10.48 -7.71
C GLU A 24 4.62 -9.31 -8.64
N ALA A 25 5.40 -8.24 -8.56
CA ALA A 25 5.23 -7.08 -9.42
C ALA A 25 6.53 -6.31 -9.61
N GLN A 26 6.60 -5.57 -10.72
CA GLN A 26 7.67 -4.64 -10.99
C GLN A 26 7.29 -3.23 -10.51
N LEU A 27 8.09 -2.67 -9.59
CA LEU A 27 8.06 -1.25 -9.27
C LEU A 27 8.94 -0.48 -10.27
N ILE A 28 8.39 0.58 -10.84
CA ILE A 28 9.04 1.44 -11.83
C ILE A 28 9.29 2.79 -11.17
N THR A 29 10.56 3.21 -11.12
CA THR A 29 11.00 4.49 -10.55
C THR A 29 10.20 5.64 -11.16
N ASP A 30 9.74 6.56 -10.31
CA ASP A 30 8.93 7.72 -10.67
C ASP A 30 7.66 7.40 -11.45
N PHE A 31 7.16 6.16 -11.36
CA PHE A 31 5.94 5.76 -12.07
C PHE A 31 4.97 4.97 -11.19
N GLY A 32 5.39 3.94 -10.47
CA GLY A 32 4.48 3.10 -9.66
C GLY A 32 4.63 1.61 -9.93
N ILE A 33 3.55 0.85 -9.76
CA ILE A 33 3.54 -0.59 -10.06
C ILE A 33 3.16 -0.79 -11.53
N GLU A 34 3.91 -1.62 -12.24
CA GLU A 34 3.57 -2.03 -13.60
C GLU A 34 2.15 -2.62 -13.66
N ASN A 35 1.38 -2.24 -14.70
CA ASN A 35 -0.01 -2.64 -14.91
C ASN A 35 -1.05 -2.13 -13.89
N ASP A 36 -0.69 -1.23 -12.97
CA ASP A 36 -1.66 -0.55 -12.11
C ASP A 36 -2.15 0.78 -12.71
N GLY A 37 -3.46 1.00 -12.71
CA GLY A 37 -4.09 2.22 -13.23
C GLY A 37 -3.80 3.49 -12.42
N HIS A 38 -3.22 3.35 -11.22
CA HIS A 38 -2.70 4.49 -10.44
C HIS A 38 -1.23 4.77 -10.71
N ALA A 39 -0.53 3.98 -11.53
CA ALA A 39 0.81 4.34 -11.97
C ALA A 39 0.80 5.60 -12.86
N GLY A 40 1.88 6.38 -12.80
CA GLY A 40 2.07 7.63 -13.55
C GLY A 40 2.96 8.63 -12.81
N ASP A 41 3.20 9.76 -13.48
CA ASP A 41 3.98 10.89 -12.94
C ASP A 41 3.11 11.77 -12.01
N TRP A 42 2.93 11.30 -10.77
CA TRP A 42 2.22 12.02 -9.71
C TRP A 42 2.61 11.48 -8.33
N GLY A 43 2.12 12.11 -7.25
CA GLY A 43 2.59 11.81 -5.89
C GLY A 43 2.08 10.51 -5.26
N ARG A 44 1.03 9.86 -5.77
CA ARG A 44 0.33 8.75 -5.10
C ARG A 44 0.39 7.45 -5.92
N GLN A 45 1.60 7.06 -6.26
CA GLN A 45 1.90 5.97 -7.20
C GLN A 45 1.63 4.59 -6.60
N VAL A 46 1.87 4.42 -5.30
CA VAL A 46 1.68 3.16 -4.57
C VAL A 46 0.98 3.46 -3.24
N THR A 47 -0.04 2.68 -2.90
CA THR A 47 -0.72 2.77 -1.60
C THR A 47 -0.35 1.60 -0.69
N CYS A 48 -0.02 1.90 0.57
CA CYS A 48 0.30 0.89 1.58
C CYS A 48 -0.70 0.95 2.74
N LEU A 49 -1.08 -0.22 3.26
CA LEU A 49 -1.83 -0.37 4.51
C LEU A 49 -1.17 -1.43 5.38
N ALA A 50 -1.34 -1.32 6.70
CA ALA A 50 -0.98 -2.39 7.62
C ALA A 50 -2.00 -3.53 7.52
N TRP A 51 -1.52 -4.77 7.45
CA TRP A 51 -2.39 -5.94 7.45
C TRP A 51 -3.20 -6.04 8.75
N GLU A 52 -2.60 -5.61 9.86
CA GLU A 52 -3.23 -5.46 11.17
C GLU A 52 -4.49 -4.60 11.12
N SER A 53 -4.50 -3.53 10.32
CA SER A 53 -5.67 -2.66 10.15
C SER A 53 -6.83 -3.38 9.46
N VAL A 54 -6.55 -4.18 8.43
CA VAL A 54 -7.58 -4.97 7.74
C VAL A 54 -8.14 -6.06 8.68
N LYS A 55 -7.26 -6.79 9.38
CA LYS A 55 -7.64 -7.78 10.41
C LYS A 55 -8.53 -7.16 11.49
N ARG A 56 -8.19 -5.95 11.95
CA ARG A 56 -8.96 -5.23 12.96
C ARG A 56 -10.37 -4.90 12.45
N VAL A 57 -10.51 -4.31 11.26
CA VAL A 57 -11.82 -3.99 10.70
C VAL A 57 -12.67 -5.24 10.50
N ASN A 58 -12.09 -6.33 10.01
CA ASN A 58 -12.79 -7.60 9.85
C ASN A 58 -13.38 -8.11 11.17
N ARG A 59 -12.61 -8.05 12.25
CA ARG A 59 -13.07 -8.45 13.58
C ARG A 59 -14.15 -7.50 14.12
N GLU A 60 -13.95 -6.20 14.02
CA GLU A 60 -14.86 -5.18 14.59
C GLU A 60 -16.20 -5.10 13.86
N LYS A 61 -16.20 -5.33 12.54
CA LYS A 61 -17.41 -5.25 11.70
C LYS A 61 -17.97 -6.61 11.31
N ASN A 62 -17.36 -7.71 11.77
CA ASN A 62 -17.70 -9.07 11.39
C ASN A 62 -17.73 -9.26 9.86
N MET A 63 -16.66 -8.82 9.19
CA MET A 63 -16.48 -8.87 7.74
C MET A 63 -15.32 -9.80 7.35
N GLN A 64 -15.22 -10.12 6.07
CA GLN A 64 -14.14 -10.94 5.49
C GLN A 64 -13.48 -10.20 4.32
N ILE A 65 -12.99 -8.99 4.60
CA ILE A 65 -12.27 -8.16 3.64
C ILE A 65 -10.87 -8.73 3.45
N GLY A 66 -10.53 -9.06 2.21
CA GLY A 66 -9.23 -9.57 1.78
C GLY A 66 -8.34 -8.50 1.11
N PRO A 67 -7.15 -8.91 0.66
CA PRO A 67 -6.21 -8.05 -0.05
C PRO A 67 -6.81 -7.30 -1.24
N GLY A 68 -6.44 -6.03 -1.39
CA GLY A 68 -6.83 -5.15 -2.50
C GLY A 68 -8.25 -4.60 -2.40
N GLN A 69 -9.07 -5.08 -1.47
CA GLN A 69 -10.46 -4.67 -1.33
C GLN A 69 -10.64 -3.30 -0.67
N PHE A 70 -9.62 -2.80 0.06
CA PHE A 70 -9.56 -1.39 0.46
C PHE A 70 -8.88 -0.50 -0.60
N ALA A 71 -8.65 -1.04 -1.80
CA ALA A 71 -7.95 -0.40 -2.91
C ALA A 71 -6.48 -0.05 -2.63
N GLU A 72 -5.87 -0.70 -1.64
CA GLU A 72 -4.44 -0.66 -1.36
C GLU A 72 -3.64 -1.50 -2.36
N ASN A 73 -2.43 -1.05 -2.71
CA ASN A 73 -1.51 -1.85 -3.49
C ASN A 73 -0.78 -2.86 -2.62
N LEU A 74 -0.25 -2.43 -1.48
CA LEU A 74 0.61 -3.24 -0.64
C LEU A 74 -0.03 -3.39 0.74
N LEU A 75 -0.16 -4.62 1.20
CA LEU A 75 -0.38 -4.91 2.62
C LEU A 75 0.95 -5.30 3.23
N ILE A 76 1.31 -4.64 4.32
CA ILE A 76 2.53 -4.92 5.08
C ILE A 76 2.12 -5.51 6.42
N GLU A 77 2.67 -6.65 6.78
CA GLU A 77 2.39 -7.36 8.03
C GLU A 77 3.57 -7.24 9.00
N GLY A 78 3.25 -7.03 10.27
CA GLY A 78 4.25 -6.99 11.35
C GLY A 78 5.00 -5.67 11.49
N LEU A 79 4.66 -4.65 10.69
CA LEU A 79 5.26 -3.32 10.74
C LEU A 79 4.21 -2.27 11.12
N ASP A 80 4.51 -1.45 12.12
CA ASP A 80 3.67 -0.30 12.46
C ASP A 80 3.94 0.85 11.48
N LEU A 81 3.03 1.03 10.53
CA LEU A 81 3.11 2.09 9.53
C LEU A 81 2.77 3.47 10.08
N SER A 82 2.21 3.58 11.30
CA SER A 82 1.84 4.87 11.89
C SER A 82 3.06 5.72 12.29
N GLU A 83 4.23 5.09 12.44
CA GLU A 83 5.50 5.77 12.72
C GLU A 83 6.14 6.35 11.44
N ALA A 84 5.68 5.97 10.25
CA ALA A 84 6.21 6.46 8.98
C ALA A 84 5.57 7.82 8.61
N GLY A 85 6.36 8.88 8.79
CA GLY A 85 6.01 10.24 8.40
C GLY A 85 6.14 10.50 6.89
N VAL A 86 5.65 11.66 6.43
CA VAL A 86 5.98 12.14 5.07
C VAL A 86 7.50 12.31 4.95
N GLY A 87 8.08 11.76 3.88
CA GLY A 87 9.53 11.67 3.66
C GLY A 87 10.17 10.37 4.14
N SER A 88 9.49 9.59 4.99
CA SER A 88 9.99 8.27 5.40
C SER A 88 10.11 7.34 4.21
N LYS A 89 11.13 6.47 4.24
CA LYS A 89 11.40 5.52 3.16
C LYS A 89 11.12 4.09 3.61
N LEU A 90 10.38 3.36 2.78
CA LEU A 90 10.12 1.94 2.95
C LEU A 90 10.98 1.19 1.95
N LYS A 91 11.96 0.43 2.45
CA LYS A 91 12.71 -0.52 1.63
C LYS A 91 11.94 -1.83 1.56
N ILE A 92 11.79 -2.38 0.36
CA ILE A 92 11.09 -3.64 0.10
C ILE A 92 12.02 -4.58 -0.64
N GLY A 93 12.21 -5.79 -0.09
CA GLY A 93 13.12 -6.77 -0.65
C GLY A 93 14.55 -6.24 -0.73
N ASN A 94 15.22 -6.54 -1.84
CA ASN A 94 16.64 -6.19 -1.99
C ASN A 94 16.87 -4.72 -2.33
N ASP A 95 16.10 -4.19 -3.28
CA ASP A 95 16.45 -2.96 -3.99
C ASP A 95 15.34 -1.91 -3.99
N ALA A 96 14.06 -2.31 -3.95
CA ALA A 96 12.97 -1.37 -4.14
C ALA A 96 12.82 -0.42 -2.94
N VAL A 97 12.63 0.87 -3.22
CA VAL A 97 12.41 1.89 -2.19
C VAL A 97 11.24 2.78 -2.56
N LEU A 98 10.29 2.86 -1.62
CA LEU A 98 9.17 3.80 -1.65
C LEU A 98 9.45 4.95 -0.71
N GLU A 99 9.03 6.16 -1.07
CA GLU A 99 9.01 7.33 -0.18
C GLU A 99 7.56 7.72 0.11
N VAL A 100 7.21 7.89 1.38
CA VAL A 100 5.89 8.35 1.80
C VAL A 100 5.73 9.82 1.37
N SER A 101 4.82 10.07 0.44
CA SER A 101 4.52 11.41 -0.07
C SER A 101 3.34 12.05 0.65
N GLN A 102 2.43 11.23 1.19
CA GLN A 102 1.22 11.68 1.85
C GLN A 102 0.70 10.59 2.80
N ILE A 103 0.12 11.00 3.93
CA ILE A 103 -0.54 10.13 4.90
C ILE A 103 -2.02 10.45 4.90
N GLY A 104 -2.86 9.44 4.71
CA GLY A 104 -4.30 9.63 4.61
C GLY A 104 -4.69 10.57 3.46
N LYS A 105 -5.97 10.90 3.39
CA LYS A 105 -6.51 11.88 2.45
C LYS A 105 -7.92 12.25 2.88
N GLU A 106 -8.50 13.27 2.25
CA GLU A 106 -9.93 13.54 2.39
C GLU A 106 -10.75 12.28 2.03
N ASP A 107 -11.71 11.96 2.89
CA ASP A 107 -12.65 10.89 2.61
C ASP A 107 -13.68 11.38 1.59
N HIS A 108 -13.72 10.69 0.46
CA HIS A 108 -14.60 10.98 -0.65
C HIS A 108 -15.28 9.67 -1.07
N PRO A 109 -16.55 9.73 -1.51
CA PRO A 109 -17.26 8.55 -1.97
C PRO A 109 -16.47 7.76 -3.02
N SER A 110 -16.12 6.51 -2.71
CA SER A 110 -15.28 5.65 -3.54
C SER A 110 -15.99 4.32 -3.82
N VAL A 111 -15.44 3.51 -4.72
CA VAL A 111 -15.93 2.14 -4.93
C VAL A 111 -15.88 1.34 -3.62
N VAL A 112 -14.83 1.52 -2.82
CA VAL A 112 -14.63 0.84 -1.53
C VAL A 112 -15.75 1.17 -0.55
N THR A 113 -16.05 2.45 -0.30
CA THR A 113 -17.12 2.82 0.64
C THR A 113 -18.50 2.44 0.15
N ARG A 114 -18.76 2.47 -1.16
CA ARG A 114 -20.04 2.00 -1.74
C ARG A 114 -20.22 0.48 -1.61
N THR A 115 -19.14 -0.28 -1.75
CA THR A 115 -19.18 -1.75 -1.68
C THR A 115 -19.15 -2.27 -0.25
N LEU A 116 -18.33 -1.68 0.62
CA LEU A 116 -18.05 -2.21 1.96
C LEU A 116 -18.71 -1.40 3.09
N GLY A 117 -19.12 -0.15 2.83
CA GLY A 117 -19.60 0.76 3.87
C GLY A 117 -18.52 1.24 4.86
N VAL A 118 -17.26 0.91 4.61
CA VAL A 118 -16.08 1.26 5.42
C VAL A 118 -14.88 1.49 4.51
N THR A 119 -13.90 2.28 4.96
CA THR A 119 -12.64 2.55 4.25
C THR A 119 -11.49 2.74 5.24
N LEU A 120 -10.26 2.48 4.81
CA LEU A 120 -9.04 2.66 5.59
C LEU A 120 -8.09 3.71 4.99
N LEU A 121 -7.92 3.73 3.66
CA LEU A 121 -6.94 4.60 2.99
C LEU A 121 -7.03 6.10 3.36
N PRO A 122 -8.22 6.72 3.55
CA PRO A 122 -8.31 8.10 3.99
C PRO A 122 -7.70 8.38 5.37
N TYR A 123 -7.64 7.37 6.25
CA TYR A 123 -7.29 7.55 7.66
C TYR A 123 -5.95 6.92 8.04
N GLU A 124 -5.62 5.77 7.43
CA GLU A 124 -4.48 4.93 7.81
C GLU A 124 -3.54 4.65 6.64
N GLY A 125 -3.90 5.04 5.42
CA GLY A 125 -3.14 4.75 4.22
C GLY A 125 -1.87 5.59 4.09
N LEU A 126 -0.76 4.95 3.76
CA LEU A 126 0.40 5.64 3.22
C LEU A 126 0.27 5.72 1.70
N PHE A 127 0.47 6.90 1.15
CA PHE A 127 0.63 7.12 -0.28
C PHE A 127 2.09 7.40 -0.56
N CYS A 128 2.65 6.69 -1.53
CA CYS A 128 4.08 6.69 -1.76
C CYS A 128 4.42 6.97 -3.22
N ARG A 129 5.64 7.49 -3.42
CA ARG A 129 6.36 7.49 -4.70
C ARG A 129 7.36 6.34 -4.74
N VAL A 130 7.64 5.82 -5.92
CA VAL A 130 8.72 4.86 -6.15
C VAL A 130 10.00 5.65 -6.42
N ILE A 131 10.89 5.76 -5.43
CA ILE A 131 12.17 6.47 -5.59
C ILE A 131 13.28 5.55 -6.12
N HIS A 132 13.14 4.24 -5.91
CA HIS A 132 13.97 3.22 -6.54
C HIS A 132 13.10 2.03 -6.92
N GLY A 133 12.99 1.76 -8.22
CA GLY A 133 12.26 0.61 -8.75
C GLY A 133 12.95 -0.71 -8.44
N GLY A 134 12.21 -1.80 -8.57
CA GLY A 134 12.71 -3.13 -8.26
C GLY A 134 11.61 -4.18 -8.37
N HIS A 135 12.02 -5.43 -8.47
CA HIS A 135 11.10 -6.54 -8.45
C HIS A 135 10.73 -6.87 -7.00
N ILE A 136 9.44 -6.93 -6.69
CA ILE A 136 8.90 -7.27 -5.37
C ILE A 136 8.01 -8.49 -5.46
N LYS A 137 7.99 -9.31 -4.42
CA LYS A 137 7.13 -10.49 -4.31
C LYS A 137 6.59 -10.66 -2.90
N LYS A 138 5.50 -11.41 -2.78
CA LYS A 138 4.93 -11.79 -1.48
C LYS A 138 6.00 -12.41 -0.58
N GLY A 139 6.03 -11.95 0.67
CA GLY A 139 6.99 -12.38 1.69
C GLY A 139 8.32 -11.64 1.67
N ASP A 140 8.54 -10.69 0.76
CA ASP A 140 9.71 -9.82 0.83
C ASP A 140 9.71 -9.01 2.13
N MET A 141 10.88 -8.85 2.73
CA MET A 141 11.06 -8.04 3.92
C MET A 141 10.78 -6.57 3.63
N VAL A 142 10.17 -5.87 4.59
CA VAL A 142 9.89 -4.45 4.53
C VAL A 142 10.49 -3.75 5.74
N GLU A 143 11.28 -2.70 5.50
CA GLU A 143 11.96 -1.93 6.54
C GLU A 143 11.66 -0.44 6.40
N VAL A 144 11.43 0.24 7.52
CA VAL A 144 11.46 1.71 7.54
C VAL A 144 12.92 2.14 7.68
N LEU A 145 13.42 2.87 6.68
CA LEU A 145 14.76 3.44 6.73
C LEU A 145 14.73 4.68 7.64
N ALA A 146 15.61 4.74 8.63
CA ALA A 146 15.80 5.93 9.44
C ALA A 146 16.46 7.04 8.61
N ASP A 147 15.97 8.27 8.76
CA ASP A 147 16.71 9.44 8.28
C ASP A 147 18.00 9.56 9.10
N VAL A 148 19.15 9.61 8.40
CA VAL A 148 20.48 9.80 9.00
C VAL A 148 20.80 11.29 9.08
#